data_AF-A0A379Y1B7-F1
#
_entry.id   AF-A0A379Y1B7-F1
#
_cell.length_a   1.000
_cell.length_b   1.000
_cell.length_c   1.000
_cell.angle_alpha   90.00
_cell.angle_beta   90.00
_cell.angle_gamma   90.00
#
_symmetry.space_group_name_H-M   'P 1'
#
loop_
_entity.id
_entity.type
_entity.pdbx_description
1 polymer ?
#
loop_
_entity_poly.entity_id
_entity_poly.type
_entity_poly.pdbx_seq_one_letter_code
_entity_poly.pdbx_strand_id
1 'polypeptide(L)' 'MMQLTLGRQRFTLDERDALFVAEAILLQRKHPDIVLPEHRSEKHGVICLTNRQAKLRRICADEVVEHNAID' A
#
# COMPACT_ATOMS: atom_id res chain seq x y z
N MET A 1 -19.72 11.56 1.01
CA MET A 1 -19.03 10.65 1.94
C MET A 1 -19.36 9.22 1.56
N MET A 2 -18.35 8.36 1.47
CA MET A 2 -18.46 6.94 1.16
C MET A 2 -17.94 6.11 2.32
N GLN A 3 -18.48 4.90 2.50
CA GLN A 3 -18.02 3.97 3.53
C GLN A 3 -17.21 2.84 2.91
N LEU A 4 -15.95 2.74 3.33
CA LEU A 4 -15.08 1.62 3.01
C LEU A 4 -15.06 0.65 4.19
N THR A 5 -15.33 -0.63 3.93
CA THR A 5 -15.19 -1.70 4.93
C THR A 5 -14.02 -2.59 4.56
N LEU A 6 -13.03 -2.70 5.45
CA LEU A 6 -11.89 -3.58 5.29
C LEU A 6 -11.86 -4.56 6.46
N GLY A 7 -12.32 -5.79 6.22
CA GLY A 7 -12.55 -6.77 7.27
C GLY A 7 -13.56 -6.26 8.31
N ARG A 8 -13.11 -6.08 9.56
CA ARG A 8 -13.94 -5.55 10.65
C ARG A 8 -13.86 -4.03 10.81
N GLN A 9 -12.98 -3.36 10.06
CA GLN A 9 -12.79 -1.92 10.15
C GLN A 9 -13.69 -1.21 9.15
N ARG A 10 -14.23 -0.07 9.56
CA ARG A 10 -15.01 0.84 8.72
C ARG A 10 -14.35 2.20 8.70
N PHE A 11 -14.23 2.76 7.50
CA PHE A 11 -13.69 4.08 7.25
C PHE A 11 -14.74 4.90 6.51
N THR A 12 -14.92 6.14 6.91
CA THR A 12 -15.76 7.10 6.19
C THR A 12 -14.83 8.02 5.42
N LEU A 13 -14.83 7.91 4.11
CA LEU A 13 -13.95 8.66 3.20
C LEU A 13 -14.76 9.70 2.43
N ASP A 14 -14.09 10.76 1.99
CA ASP A 14 -14.66 11.60 0.93
C ASP A 14 -14.51 10.92 -0.44
N GLU A 15 -15.06 11.54 -1.48
CA GLU A 15 -15.03 10.94 -2.82
C GLU A 15 -13.60 10.81 -3.38
N ARG A 16 -12.74 11.80 -3.14
CA ARG A 16 -11.35 11.79 -3.64
C ARG A 16 -10.54 10.71 -2.95
N ASP A 17 -10.69 10.59 -1.64
CA ASP A 17 -9.99 9.61 -0.84
C ASP A 17 -10.49 8.19 -1.14
N ALA A 18 -11.79 8.03 -1.34
CA ALA A 18 -12.37 6.74 -1.74
C ALA A 18 -11.87 6.31 -3.13
N LEU A 19 -11.80 7.24 -4.08
CA LEU A 19 -11.26 6.99 -5.42
C LEU A 19 -9.80 6.56 -5.35
N PHE A 20 -8.98 7.30 -4.62
CA PHE A 20 -7.57 6.95 -4.41
C PHE A 20 -7.40 5.53 -3.86
N VAL A 21 -8.16 5.18 -2.81
CA VAL A 21 -8.10 3.86 -2.19
C VAL A 21 -8.52 2.77 -3.18
N ALA A 22 -9.58 2.99 -3.96
CA ALA A 22 -10.05 2.04 -4.96
C ALA A 22 -9.00 1.81 -6.06
N GLU A 23 -8.40 2.87 -6.59
CA GLU A 23 -7.35 2.81 -7.60
C GLU A 23 -6.10 2.09 -7.07
N ALA A 24 -5.68 2.40 -5.84
CA ALA A 24 -4.54 1.75 -5.21
C ALA A 24 -4.77 0.23 -5.04
N ILE A 25 -5.97 -0.19 -4.64
CA ILE A 25 -6.33 -1.62 -4.56
C ILE A 25 -6.32 -2.28 -5.94
N LEU A 26 -6.88 -1.62 -6.97
CA LEU A 26 -6.87 -2.14 -8.34
C LEU A 26 -5.45 -2.28 -8.89
N LEU A 27 -4.61 -1.26 -8.66
CA LEU A 27 -3.22 -1.24 -9.08
C LEU A 27 -2.43 -2.36 -8.40
N GLN A 28 -2.63 -2.56 -7.10
CA GLN A 28 -2.00 -3.64 -6.35
C GLN A 28 -2.47 -5.04 -6.78
N ARG A 29 -3.73 -5.20 -7.17
CA ARG A 29 -4.21 -6.48 -7.73
C ARG A 29 -3.53 -6.83 -9.05
N LYS A 30 -3.27 -5.82 -9.89
CA LYS A 30 -2.55 -6.00 -11.17
C LYS A 30 -1.06 -6.20 -10.97
N HIS A 31 -0.48 -5.47 -10.02
CA HIS A 31 0.94 -5.49 -9.71
C HIS A 31 1.14 -5.68 -8.20
N PRO A 32 1.16 -6.94 -7.72
CA PRO A 32 1.22 -7.24 -6.28
C PRO A 32 2.44 -6.65 -5.56
N ASP A 33 3.53 -6.45 -6.29
CA ASP A 33 4.81 -5.97 -5.78
C ASP A 33 5.00 -4.45 -5.96
N ILE A 34 3.99 -3.73 -6.47
CA ILE A 34 4.09 -2.30 -6.69
C ILE A 34 4.11 -1.54 -5.36
N VAL A 35 4.97 -0.53 -5.30
CA VAL A 35 4.97 0.45 -4.23
C VAL A 35 3.80 1.39 -4.48
N LEU A 36 2.81 1.36 -3.60
CA LEU A 36 1.68 2.27 -3.70
C LEU A 36 2.10 3.68 -3.26
N PRO A 37 1.67 4.72 -3.98
CA PRO A 37 1.93 6.09 -3.59
C PRO A 37 1.21 6.44 -2.28
N GLU A 38 1.69 7.47 -1.60
CA GLU A 38 0.96 8.08 -0.49
C GLU A 38 -0.02 9.12 -1.03
N HIS A 39 -1.17 9.24 -0.37
CA HIS A 39 -2.16 10.27 -0.66
C HIS A 39 -2.35 11.20 0.52
N ARG A 40 -2.22 12.50 0.27
CA ARG A 40 -2.46 13.54 1.28
C ARG A 40 -3.90 14.02 1.14
N SER A 41 -4.75 13.49 2.01
CA SER A 41 -6.11 13.96 2.20
C SER A 41 -6.13 15.21 3.07
N GLU A 42 -6.90 16.21 2.65
CA GLU A 42 -7.18 17.41 3.45
C GLU A 42 -7.92 17.06 4.76
N LYS A 43 -8.71 15.97 4.75
CA LYS A 43 -9.56 15.58 5.87
C LYS A 43 -8.99 14.45 6.71
N HIS A 44 -8.30 13.51 6.08
CA HIS A 44 -7.83 12.28 6.73
C HIS A 44 -6.30 12.23 6.90
N GLY A 45 -5.58 13.30 6.56
CA GLY A 45 -4.13 13.36 6.67
C GLY A 45 -3.46 12.51 5.59
N VAL A 46 -2.57 11.59 5.97
CA VAL A 46 -1.88 10.72 5.01
C VAL A 46 -2.56 9.35 4.95
N ILE A 47 -2.99 8.96 3.76
CA ILE A 47 -3.51 7.63 3.46
C ILE A 47 -2.41 6.84 2.74
N CYS A 48 -1.98 5.74 3.35
CA CYS A 48 -1.01 4.80 2.79
C CYS A 48 -1.59 3.38 2.81
N LEU A 49 -1.47 2.66 1.70
CA LEU A 49 -1.87 1.26 1.59
C LEU A 49 -0.62 0.38 1.52
N THR A 50 -0.52 -0.58 2.44
CA THR A 50 0.58 -1.55 2.46
C THR A 50 0.06 -2.96 2.31
N ASN A 51 0.61 -3.72 1.37
CA ASN A 51 0.38 -5.16 1.32
C ASN A 51 1.48 -5.88 2.11
N ARG A 52 1.07 -6.68 3.10
CA ARG A 52 1.98 -7.47 3.93
C ARG A 52 2.83 -8.44 3.10
N GLN A 53 2.31 -8.97 1.99
CA GLN A 53 3.06 -9.83 1.08
C GLN A 53 4.14 -9.06 0.31
N ALA A 54 3.83 -7.86 -0.19
CA ALA A 54 4.81 -6.98 -0.82
C ALA A 54 5.91 -6.56 0.18
N LYS A 55 5.54 -6.33 1.45
CA LYS A 55 6.49 -6.00 2.52
C LYS A 55 7.45 -7.14 2.82
N LEU A 56 6.96 -8.39 2.85
CA LEU A 56 7.80 -9.58 3.04
C LEU A 56 8.75 -9.83 1.87
N ARG A 57 8.27 -9.67 0.62
CA ARG A 57 9.12 -9.81 -0.57
C ARG A 57 10.23 -8.76 -0.64
N ARG A 58 9.97 -7.53 -0.18
CA ARG A 58 10.98 -6.49 -0.08
C ARG A 58 12.10 -6.84 0.90
N ILE A 59 11.75 -7.37 2.08
CA ILE A 59 12.74 -7.81 3.07
C ILE A 59 13.64 -8.90 2.47
N CYS A 60 13.05 -9.88 1.77
CA CYS A 60 13.84 -10.94 1.13
C CYS A 60 14.65 -10.48 -0.08
N ALA A 61 14.30 -9.36 -0.73
CA ALA A 61 15.06 -8.80 -1.85
C ALA A 61 16.24 -7.93 -1.39
N ASP A 62 16.08 -7.24 -0.25
CA ASP A 62 17.16 -6.46 0.39
C ASP A 62 18.23 -7.38 1.02
N GLU A 63 17.87 -8.56 1.53
CA GLU A 63 18.81 -9.52 2.13
C GLU A 63 19.75 -10.25 1.14
N VAL A 64 19.60 -10.08 -0.18
CA VAL A 64 20.43 -10.80 -1.17
C VAL A 64 21.61 -9.97 -1.69
N VAL A 65 21.86 -8.77 -1.15
CA VAL A 65 23.00 -7.92 -1.54
C VAL A 65 23.87 -7.62 -0.32
N GLU A 66 24.58 -8.64 0.16
CA GLU A 66 25.83 -8.63 0.94
C GLU A 66 25.96 -10.10 1.39
N HIS A 67 26.84 -10.93 0.86
CA HIS A 67 28.28 -10.92 1.07
C HIS A 67 28.94 -11.83 0.01
N ASN A 68 29.44 -11.26 -1.10
CA ASN A 68 30.35 -11.96 -2.01
C ASN A 68 31.62 -11.11 -2.17
N ALA A 69 32.43 -11.07 -1.11
CA ALA A 69 33.84 -10.71 -1.07
C ALA A 69 34.29 -11.19 0.33
N ILE A 70 35.33 -12.00 0.56
CA ILE A 70 36.64 -12.22 -0.06
C ILE A 70 37.09 -13.62 0.44
N ASP A 71 37.69 -14.45 -0.42
CA ASP A 71 38.67 -15.48 -0.02
C ASP A 71 40.06 -14.96 -0.36
#